data_AF-A0A1V1P7L9-F1
#
_entry.id   AF-A0A1V1P7L9-F1
#
_cell.length_a   1.000
_cell.length_b   1.000
_cell.length_c   1.000
_cell.angle_alpha   90.00
_cell.angle_beta   90.00
_cell.angle_gamma   90.00
#
_symmetry.space_group_name_H-M   'P 1'
#
loop_
_entity.id
_entity.type
_entity.pdbx_description
1 polymer ?
#
loop_
_entity_poly.entity_id
_entity_poly.type
_entity_poly.pdbx_seq_one_letter_code
_entity_poly.pdbx_strand_id
1 'polypeptide(L)'
;MHKNVNNLDKAHAIYQKALSLSPNNAQTCWKIAEILFKKAQETKDEKAAKELYQQALISAQKSEQINPKSVAALYWIGTCQAKQAEMAGVFKAMGLVKSAKKN
;
A
#
# COMPACT_ATOMS: atom_id res chain seq x y z
N MET A 1 -6.11 0.23 19.75
CA MET A 1 -4.69 -0.17 19.80
C MET A 1 -3.92 0.69 18.79
N HIS A 2 -3.19 1.73 19.22
CA HIS A 2 -2.56 2.72 18.31
C HIS A 2 -1.03 2.59 18.19
N LYS A 3 -0.41 1.58 18.81
CA LYS A 3 1.05 1.44 18.86
C LYS A 3 1.68 1.08 17.50
N ASN A 4 0.94 0.44 16.61
CA ASN A 4 1.46 0.00 15.31
C ASN A 4 1.64 1.18 14.34
N VAL A 5 0.66 2.08 14.23
CA VAL A 5 0.71 3.21 13.28
C VAL A 5 1.89 4.15 13.57
N ASN A 6 2.11 4.50 14.83
CA ASN A 6 3.25 5.35 15.21
C ASN A 6 4.61 4.68 14.91
N ASN A 7 4.69 3.35 15.02
CA ASN A 7 5.90 2.61 14.63
C ASN A 7 6.04 2.52 13.10
N LEU A 8 4.94 2.43 12.36
CA LEU A 8 4.94 2.46 10.88
C LEU A 8 5.39 3.84 10.36
N ASP A 9 4.98 4.94 10.99
CA ASP A 9 5.45 6.28 10.65
C ASP A 9 6.95 6.45 10.89
N LYS A 10 7.46 5.97 12.03
CA LYS A 10 8.90 5.94 12.30
C LYS A 10 9.66 5.08 11.29
N ALA A 11 9.13 3.90 10.97
CA ALA A 11 9.75 3.01 9.98
C ALA A 11 9.78 3.68 8.60
N HIS A 12 8.69 4.32 8.19
CA HIS A 12 8.63 5.06 6.93
C HIS A 12 9.70 6.16 6.86
N ALA A 13 9.86 6.95 7.93
CA ALA A 13 10.89 7.99 8.00
C ALA A 13 12.31 7.42 7.93
N ILE A 14 12.57 6.28 8.58
CA ILE A 14 13.87 5.60 8.53
C ILE A 14 14.17 5.11 7.10
N TYR A 15 13.20 4.46 6.45
CA TYR A 15 13.40 3.96 5.09
C TYR A 15 13.46 5.09 4.04
N GLN A 16 12.78 6.21 4.26
CA GLN A 16 12.96 7.40 3.43
C GLN A 16 14.39 7.95 3.55
N LYS A 17 14.95 8.05 4.77
CA LYS A 17 16.36 8.41 4.94
C LYS A 17 17.29 7.40 4.28
N ALA A 18 17.00 6.11 4.41
CA ALA A 18 17.77 5.06 3.73
C ALA A 18 17.70 5.20 2.20
N LEU A 19 16.57 5.64 1.65
CA LEU A 19 16.42 5.92 0.23
C LEU A 19 17.22 7.18 -0.18
N SER A 20 17.32 8.19 0.69
CA SER A 20 18.21 9.35 0.44
C SER A 20 19.69 8.96 0.45
N LEU A 21 20.09 8.02 1.30
CA LEU A 21 21.47 7.51 1.37
C LEU A 21 21.78 6.49 0.27
N SER A 22 20.78 5.74 -0.18
CA SER A 22 20.91 4.69 -1.20
C SER A 22 19.67 4.67 -2.09
N PRO A 23 19.58 5.60 -3.05
CA PRO A 23 18.39 5.77 -3.90
C PRO A 23 18.15 4.59 -4.84
N ASN A 24 19.17 3.76 -5.05
CA ASN A 24 19.12 2.60 -5.93
C ASN A 24 18.92 1.26 -5.18
N ASN A 25 18.42 1.32 -3.94
CA ASN A 25 18.17 0.11 -3.17
C ASN A 25 16.72 -0.37 -3.35
N ALA A 26 16.53 -1.36 -4.23
CA ALA A 26 15.26 -2.05 -4.42
C ALA A 26 14.67 -2.57 -3.09
N GLN A 27 15.52 -3.01 -2.15
CA GLN A 27 15.01 -3.49 -0.85
C GLN A 27 14.32 -2.40 -0.04
N THR A 28 14.87 -1.19 -0.05
CA THR A 28 14.26 -0.04 0.62
C THR A 28 12.92 0.30 0.00
N CYS A 29 12.80 0.26 -1.33
CA CYS A 29 11.57 0.58 -2.04
C CYS A 29 10.40 -0.37 -1.70
N TRP A 30 10.62 -1.69 -1.72
CA TRP A 30 9.54 -2.62 -1.36
C TRP A 30 9.24 -2.63 0.15
N LYS A 31 10.22 -2.34 1.01
CA LYS A 31 9.98 -2.17 2.47
C LYS A 31 9.11 -0.95 2.77
N ILE A 32 9.28 0.14 2.02
CA ILE A 32 8.36 1.29 2.08
C ILE A 32 6.95 0.87 1.67
N ALA A 33 6.82 0.07 0.60
CA ALA A 33 5.53 -0.45 0.15
C ALA A 33 4.83 -1.31 1.23
N GLU A 34 5.56 -2.20 1.90
CA GLU A 34 5.04 -3.00 3.02
C GLU A 34 4.47 -2.12 4.14
N ILE A 35 5.21 -1.09 4.54
CA ILE A 35 4.81 -0.20 5.64
C ILE A 35 3.55 0.58 5.28
N LEU A 36 3.51 1.12 4.06
CA LEU A 36 2.34 1.84 3.54
C LEU A 36 1.12 0.92 3.45
N PHE A 37 1.31 -0.34 3.03
CA PHE A 37 0.24 -1.34 2.98
C PHE A 37 -0.31 -1.66 4.39
N LYS A 38 0.56 -1.88 5.37
CA LYS A 38 0.16 -2.09 6.77
C LYS A 38 -0.54 -0.86 7.34
N LYS A 39 -0.05 0.34 7.01
CA LYS A 39 -0.69 1.59 7.43
C LYS A 39 -2.08 1.74 6.82
N ALA A 40 -2.26 1.34 5.56
CA ALA A 40 -3.56 1.32 4.89
C ALA A 40 -4.55 0.37 5.58
N GLN A 41 -4.10 -0.82 6.02
CA GLN A 41 -4.94 -1.77 6.74
C GLN A 41 -5.37 -1.27 8.13
N GLU A 42 -4.51 -0.53 8.82
CA GLU A 42 -4.83 0.09 10.12
C GLU A 42 -5.70 1.36 9.96
N THR A 43 -5.76 1.92 8.75
CA THR A 43 -6.55 3.11 8.45
C THR A 43 -8.00 2.73 8.22
N LYS A 44 -8.89 3.22 9.10
CA LYS A 44 -10.33 2.97 9.00
C LYS A 44 -11.02 3.72 7.86
N ASP A 45 -10.42 4.83 7.42
CA ASP A 45 -10.95 5.62 6.32
C ASP A 45 -10.57 4.97 4.98
N GLU A 46 -11.57 4.50 4.25
CA GLU A 46 -11.38 3.83 2.96
C GLU A 46 -10.70 4.72 1.91
N LYS A 47 -10.93 6.04 1.93
CA LYS A 47 -10.26 6.96 0.99
C LYS A 47 -8.79 7.06 1.31
N ALA A 48 -8.46 7.29 2.58
CA ALA A 48 -7.07 7.37 3.03
C ALA A 48 -6.34 6.02 2.85
N ALA A 49 -7.02 4.90 3.12
CA ALA A 49 -6.48 3.56 2.85
C ALA A 49 -6.19 3.37 1.36
N LYS A 50 -7.09 3.81 0.47
CA LYS A 50 -6.88 3.72 -0.99
C LYS A 50 -5.67 4.53 -1.46
N GLU A 51 -5.50 5.75 -0.96
CA GLU A 51 -4.31 6.55 -1.24
C GLU A 51 -3.03 5.86 -0.77
N LEU A 52 -3.05 5.28 0.43
CA LEU A 52 -1.91 4.54 0.98
C LEU A 52 -1.57 3.29 0.15
N TYR A 53 -2.58 2.53 -0.31
CA TYR A 53 -2.37 1.40 -1.22
C TYR A 53 -1.79 1.83 -2.57
N GLN A 54 -2.20 2.99 -3.10
CA GLN A 54 -1.61 3.54 -4.31
C GLN A 54 -0.14 3.93 -4.11
N GLN A 55 0.18 4.60 -3.00
CA GLN A 55 1.57 4.93 -2.67
C GLN A 55 2.43 3.69 -2.47
N ALA A 56 1.88 2.63 -1.85
CA ALA A 56 2.54 1.35 -1.70
C ALA A 56 2.85 0.71 -3.06
N LEU A 57 1.88 0.70 -3.98
CA LEU A 57 2.04 0.18 -5.33
C LEU A 57 3.14 0.92 -6.10
N ILE A 58 3.14 2.25 -6.08
CA ILE A 58 4.17 3.08 -6.74
C ILE A 58 5.56 2.75 -6.20
N SER A 59 5.68 2.60 -4.87
CA SER A 59 6.95 2.26 -4.22
C SER A 59 7.44 0.87 -4.62
N ALA A 60 6.54 -0.11 -4.72
CA ALA A 60 6.86 -1.46 -5.14
C ALA A 60 7.23 -1.52 -6.65
N GLN A 61 6.55 -0.77 -7.51
CA GLN A 61 6.90 -0.62 -8.92
C GLN A 61 8.27 0.04 -9.11
N LYS A 62 8.60 1.03 -8.28
CA LYS A 62 9.95 1.61 -8.27
C LYS A 62 11.01 0.57 -7.90
N SER A 63 10.70 -0.34 -6.95
CA SER A 63 11.58 -1.47 -6.65
C SER A 63 11.75 -2.42 -7.83
N GLU A 64 10.69 -2.67 -8.59
CA GLU A 64 10.71 -3.52 -9.78
C GLU A 64 11.56 -2.88 -10.89
N GLN A 65 11.46 -1.56 -11.09
CA GLN A 65 12.31 -0.85 -12.07
C GLN A 65 13.80 -0.97 -11.73
N ILE A 66 14.15 -0.92 -10.45
CA ILE A 66 15.54 -1.08 -9.98
C ILE A 66 15.98 -2.55 -10.08
N ASN A 67 15.11 -3.48 -9.68
CA ASN A 67 15.38 -4.91 -9.77
C ASN A 67 14.11 -5.68 -10.21
N PRO A 68 13.96 -5.96 -11.51
CA PRO A 68 12.75 -6.60 -12.05
C PRO A 68 12.63 -8.08 -11.64
N LYS A 69 13.70 -8.68 -11.10
CA LYS A 69 13.68 -10.04 -10.56
C LYS A 69 13.42 -10.08 -9.04
N SER A 70 13.08 -8.94 -8.43
CA SER A 70 12.77 -8.87 -7.01
C SER A 70 11.43 -9.54 -6.72
N VAL A 71 11.48 -10.77 -6.20
CA VAL A 71 10.29 -11.53 -5.76
C VAL A 71 9.46 -10.73 -4.74
N ALA A 72 10.13 -10.00 -3.84
CA ALA A 72 9.46 -9.15 -2.87
C ALA A 72 8.69 -7.99 -3.53
N ALA A 73 9.25 -7.35 -4.55
CA ALA A 73 8.58 -6.27 -5.27
C ALA A 73 7.30 -6.79 -5.96
N LEU A 74 7.40 -7.89 -6.69
CA LEU A 74 6.26 -8.53 -7.36
C LEU A 74 5.19 -8.97 -6.35
N TYR A 75 5.60 -9.52 -5.21
CA TYR A 75 4.69 -9.87 -4.12
C TYR A 75 3.89 -8.66 -3.64
N TRP A 76 4.56 -7.55 -3.32
CA TRP A 76 3.87 -6.35 -2.83
C TRP A 76 3.01 -5.67 -3.90
N ILE A 77 3.44 -5.67 -5.17
CA ILE A 77 2.63 -5.21 -6.32
C ILE A 77 1.33 -6.02 -6.39
N GLY A 78 1.43 -7.35 -6.44
CA GLY A 78 0.27 -8.24 -6.51
C GLY A 78 -0.66 -8.08 -5.30
N THR A 79 -0.10 -7.95 -4.10
CA THR A 79 -0.89 -7.76 -2.87
C THR A 79 -1.63 -6.42 -2.87
N CYS A 80 -0.99 -5.34 -3.32
CA CYS A 80 -1.63 -4.03 -3.45
C CYS A 80 -2.76 -4.05 -4.49
N GLN A 81 -2.51 -4.66 -5.65
CA GLN A 81 -3.51 -4.79 -6.72
C GLN A 81 -4.71 -5.64 -6.28
N ALA A 82 -4.46 -6.76 -5.61
CA ALA A 82 -5.52 -7.61 -5.07
C ALA A 82 -6.40 -6.84 -4.08
N LYS A 83 -5.79 -6.06 -3.19
CA LYS A 83 -6.55 -5.27 -2.20
C LYS A 83 -7.31 -4.12 -2.85
N GLN A 84 -6.75 -3.47 -3.86
CA GLN A 84 -7.45 -2.46 -4.66
C GLN A 84 -8.65 -3.05 -5.42
N ALA A 85 -8.51 -4.25 -5.98
CA ALA A 85 -9.60 -4.96 -6.65
C ALA A 85 -10.72 -5.36 -5.67
N GLU A 86 -10.35 -5.86 -4.48
CA GLU A 86 -11.31 -6.16 -3.41
C GLU A 86 -12.11 -4.92 -3.00
N MET A 87 -11.43 -3.80 -2.75
CA MET A 87 -12.10 -2.54 -2.43
C MET A 87 -13.04 -2.10 -3.57
N ALA A 88 -12.59 -2.14 -4.82
CA ALA A 88 -13.42 -1.78 -5.97
C ALA A 88 -14.67 -2.69 -6.10
N GLY A 89 -14.53 -3.99 -5.83
CA GLY A 89 -15.64 -4.94 -5.80
C GLY A 89 -16.64 -4.65 -4.69
N VAL A 90 -16.16 -4.36 -3.48
CA VAL A 90 -16.98 -3.95 -2.33
C VAL A 90 -17.76 -2.67 -2.63
N PHE A 91 -17.14 -1.67 -3.27
CA PHE A 91 -17.82 -0.45 -3.69
C PHE A 91 -18.95 -0.73 -4.69
N LYS A 92 -18.72 -1.61 -5.67
CA LYS A 92 -19.74 -2.00 -6.65
C LYS A 92 -20.94 -2.68 -5.96
N ALA A 93 -20.68 -3.58 -5.02
CA ALA A 93 -21.73 -4.26 -4.25
C ALA A 93 -22.52 -3.29 -3.36
N MET A 94 -21.86 -2.37 -2.66
CA MET A 94 -22.52 -1.35 -1.83
C MET A 94 -23.41 -0.40 -2.64
N GLY A 95 -22.98 0.00 -3.84
CA GLY A 95 -23.78 0.84 -4.74
C GLY A 95 -25.10 0.18 -5.14
N LEU A 96 -25.07 -1.13 -5.44
CA LEU A 96 -26.25 -1.90 -5.78
C LEU A 96 -27.23 -2.01 -4.61
N VAL A 97 -26.75 -2.26 -3.39
CA VAL A 97 -27.60 -2.35 -2.18
C VAL A 97 -28.31 -1.02 -1.88
N LYS A 98 -27.63 0.12 -2.04
CA LYS A 98 -28.24 1.44 -1.85
C LYS A 98 -29.32 1.75 -2.90
N SER A 99 -29.13 1.33 -4.15
CA SER A 99 -30.14 1.52 -5.20
C SER A 99 -31.34 0.58 -5.03
N ALA A 100 -31.13 -0.63 -4.50
CA ALA A 100 -32.20 -1.58 -4.25
C ALA A 100 -33.14 -1.17 -3.10
N LYS A 101 -32.64 -0.40 -2.12
CA LYS A 101 -33.43 0.05 -0.96
C LYS A 101 -34.27 1.31 -1.20
N LYS A 102 -34.17 1.91 -2.39
CA LYS A 102 -34.83 3.17 -2.76
C LYS A 102 -36.04 2.97 -3.68
N ASN A 103 -36.40 1.72 -3.96
CA ASN A 103 -37.59 1.32 -4.73
C ASN A 103 -38.60 0.62 -3.81
#